data_AF-F0XI50-F1
#
_entry.id   AF-F0XI50-F1
#
_cell.length_a   1.000
_cell.length_b   1.000
_cell.length_c   1.000
_cell.angle_alpha   90.00
_cell.angle_beta   90.00
_cell.angle_gamma   90.00
#
_symmetry.space_group_name_H-M   'P 1'
#
loop_
_entity.id
_entity.type
_entity.pdbx_description
1 polymer ?
#
loop_
_entity_poly.entity_id
_entity_poly.type
_entity_poly.pdbx_seq_one_letter_code
_entity_poly.pdbx_strand_id
1 'polypeptide(L)'
;MATPQAEAEPGAFALGSFNTALCLVPPEDSWAAVDSLRVLYDKAYGKWPPHVNMVYPFVQPEQLEGAVRRMQMALQQSAGEPVATTIDVQLDSTGVFQQRRENTVFLHDGREVNGLEKLRARLLAALGTSSQSQSQSQDKDDSHQLRGRR
;
A
#
# COMPACT_ATOMS: atom_id res chain seq x y z
N MET A 1 35.46 -9.13 30.00
CA MET A 1 34.28 -9.93 29.62
C MET A 1 33.31 -8.95 28.97
N ALA A 2 33.10 -9.08 27.66
CA ALA A 2 32.36 -8.11 26.86
C ALA A 2 30.88 -8.09 27.25
N THR A 3 30.34 -6.88 27.44
CA THR A 3 28.91 -6.61 27.60
C THR A 3 28.19 -6.97 26.30
N PRO A 4 27.07 -7.72 26.32
CA PRO A 4 26.23 -7.86 25.14
C PRO A 4 25.58 -6.50 24.86
N GLN A 5 25.93 -5.91 23.73
CA GLN A 5 25.30 -4.71 23.20
C GLN A 5 23.89 -5.11 22.77
N ALA A 6 22.90 -4.66 23.55
CA ALA A 6 21.50 -4.75 23.18
C ALA A 6 21.32 -4.02 21.85
N GLU A 7 21.03 -4.78 20.80
CA GLU A 7 20.69 -4.26 19.49
C GLU A 7 19.42 -3.42 19.66
N ALA A 8 19.55 -2.10 19.50
CA ALA A 8 18.43 -1.19 19.55
C ALA A 8 17.40 -1.62 18.51
N GLU A 9 16.16 -1.86 18.95
CA GLU A 9 15.01 -2.04 18.06
C GLU A 9 15.05 -0.92 17.00
N PRO A 10 15.10 -1.25 15.69
CA PRO A 10 15.14 -0.21 14.67
C PRO A 10 13.86 0.63 14.79
N GLY A 11 14.05 1.95 14.88
CA GLY A 11 12.96 2.93 14.91
C GLY A 11 12.05 2.82 13.68
N ALA A 12 10.95 3.57 13.70
CA ALA A 12 9.95 3.56 12.62
C ALA A 12 10.59 3.77 11.23
N PHE A 13 10.09 3.03 10.24
CA PHE A 13 10.52 3.19 8.85
C PHE A 13 9.84 4.40 8.22
N ALA A 14 10.61 5.22 7.50
CA ALA A 14 10.06 6.33 6.74
C ALA A 14 9.49 5.84 5.40
N LEU A 15 8.20 6.09 5.17
CA LEU A 15 7.50 5.74 3.93
C LEU A 15 7.47 6.96 2.99
N GLY A 16 8.52 7.12 2.20
CA GLY A 16 8.69 8.31 1.35
C GLY A 16 9.47 8.07 0.06
N SER A 17 9.91 6.83 -0.20
CA SER A 17 10.59 6.49 -1.44
C SER A 17 9.58 6.16 -2.53
N PHE A 18 9.65 6.90 -3.64
CA PHE A 18 8.88 6.61 -4.86
C PHE A 18 9.55 5.55 -5.75
N ASN A 19 10.71 5.04 -5.35
CA ASN A 19 11.45 4.00 -6.08
C ASN A 19 11.07 2.58 -5.64
N THR A 20 10.30 2.45 -4.56
CA THR A 20 9.91 1.18 -3.97
C THR A 20 8.43 1.18 -3.63
N ALA A 21 7.84 -0.01 -3.65
CA ALA A 21 6.45 -0.25 -3.27
C ALA A 21 6.34 -1.61 -2.59
N LEU A 22 5.33 -1.76 -1.74
CA LEU A 22 4.87 -3.06 -1.27
C LEU A 22 3.62 -3.44 -2.05
N CYS A 23 3.63 -4.59 -2.71
CA CYS A 23 2.55 -5.02 -3.59
C CYS A 23 2.15 -6.47 -3.37
N LEU A 24 0.90 -6.79 -3.66
CA LEU A 24 0.47 -8.15 -3.92
C LEU A 24 0.64 -8.45 -5.41
N VAL A 25 1.24 -9.60 -5.71
CA VAL A 25 1.33 -10.15 -7.06
C VAL A 25 0.39 -11.36 -7.11
N PRO A 26 -0.59 -11.40 -8.04
CA PRO A 26 -1.48 -12.53 -8.14
C PRO A 26 -0.74 -13.76 -8.69
N PRO A 27 -1.31 -14.97 -8.54
CA PRO A 27 -0.80 -16.18 -9.16
C PRO A 27 -0.61 -16.05 -10.69
N GLU A 28 0.45 -16.64 -11.25
CA GLU A 28 0.83 -16.49 -12.67
C GLU A 28 -0.26 -16.97 -13.65
N ASP A 29 -1.04 -17.97 -13.26
CA ASP A 29 -2.16 -18.50 -14.04
C ASP A 29 -3.28 -17.48 -14.26
N SER A 30 -3.42 -16.47 -13.39
CA SER A 30 -4.37 -15.38 -13.57
C SER A 30 -3.84 -14.21 -14.42
N TRP A 31 -2.54 -14.20 -14.75
CA TRP A 31 -1.93 -13.01 -15.38
C TRP A 31 -2.47 -12.75 -16.77
N ALA A 32 -2.69 -13.81 -17.57
CA ALA A 32 -3.19 -13.66 -18.94
C ALA A 32 -4.54 -12.91 -18.99
N ALA A 33 -5.43 -13.16 -18.03
CA ALA A 33 -6.70 -12.47 -17.94
C ALA A 33 -6.52 -10.98 -17.62
N VAL A 34 -5.67 -10.66 -16.65
CA VAL A 34 -5.40 -9.26 -16.26
C VAL A 34 -4.65 -8.51 -17.37
N ASP A 35 -3.67 -9.15 -17.98
CA ASP A 35 -2.85 -8.55 -19.03
C ASP A 35 -3.62 -8.27 -20.33
N SER A 36 -4.73 -9.00 -20.58
CA SER A 36 -5.64 -8.70 -21.69
C SER A 36 -6.21 -7.28 -21.65
N LEU A 37 -6.36 -6.70 -20.45
CA LEU A 37 -6.75 -5.31 -20.24
C LEU A 37 -5.52 -4.40 -20.16
N ARG A 38 -4.47 -4.82 -19.45
CA ARG A 38 -3.27 -3.98 -19.26
C ARG A 38 -2.57 -3.65 -20.58
N VAL A 39 -2.57 -4.56 -21.55
CA VAL A 39 -1.98 -4.29 -22.89
C VAL A 39 -2.63 -3.10 -23.59
N LEU A 40 -3.90 -2.81 -23.29
CA LEU A 40 -4.65 -1.71 -23.92
C LEU A 40 -4.51 -0.39 -23.17
N TYR A 41 -4.35 -0.44 -21.84
CA TYR A 41 -4.55 0.75 -20.99
C TYR A 41 -3.40 1.04 -20.01
N ASP A 42 -2.49 0.10 -19.75
CA ASP A 42 -1.42 0.24 -18.76
C ASP A 42 -0.06 0.50 -19.44
N LYS A 43 0.50 1.71 -19.23
CA LYS A 43 1.83 2.09 -19.73
C LYS A 43 2.98 1.28 -19.11
N ALA A 44 2.73 0.61 -17.98
CA ALA A 44 3.67 -0.26 -17.30
C ALA A 44 3.57 -1.74 -17.75
N TYR A 45 2.64 -2.07 -18.66
CA TYR A 45 2.57 -3.39 -19.27
C TYR A 45 3.93 -3.81 -19.86
N GLY A 46 4.32 -5.06 -19.63
CA GLY A 46 5.61 -5.62 -20.06
C GLY A 46 6.83 -5.22 -19.22
N LYS A 47 6.71 -4.24 -18.31
CA LYS A 47 7.79 -3.85 -17.37
C LYS A 47 7.64 -4.51 -16.01
N TRP A 48 6.39 -4.67 -15.57
CA TRP A 48 6.05 -5.23 -14.26
C TRP A 48 4.95 -6.27 -14.39
N PRO A 49 5.00 -7.35 -13.57
CA PRO A 49 3.89 -8.27 -13.47
C PRO A 49 2.62 -7.54 -13.01
N PRO A 50 1.43 -8.10 -13.27
CA PRO A 50 0.20 -7.62 -12.65
C PRO A 50 0.39 -7.52 -11.14
N HIS A 51 -0.05 -6.43 -10.52
CA HIS A 51 0.12 -6.23 -9.09
C HIS A 51 -0.91 -5.25 -8.53
N VAL A 52 -1.11 -5.33 -7.22
CA VAL A 52 -1.92 -4.38 -6.44
C VAL A 52 -1.02 -3.74 -5.40
N ASN A 53 -0.86 -2.42 -5.46
CA ASN A 53 -0.08 -1.67 -4.47
C ASN A 53 -0.78 -1.69 -3.11
N MET A 54 -0.10 -2.20 -2.08
CA MET A 54 -0.55 -2.11 -0.69
C MET A 54 0.00 -0.86 -0.01
N VAL A 55 1.26 -0.51 -0.28
CA VAL A 55 1.91 0.68 0.29
C VAL A 55 2.81 1.32 -0.78
N TYR A 56 2.52 2.57 -1.10
CA TYR A 56 3.32 3.43 -1.98
C TYR A 56 3.10 4.90 -1.59
N PRO A 57 4.15 5.72 -1.44
CA PRO A 57 5.57 5.36 -1.45
C PRO A 57 5.95 4.41 -0.29
N PHE A 58 7.09 3.72 -0.41
CA PHE A 58 7.56 2.76 0.59
C PHE A 58 8.91 3.18 1.19
N VAL A 59 9.65 2.24 1.79
CA VAL A 59 10.96 2.50 2.42
C VAL A 59 12.05 2.72 1.38
N GLN A 60 13.12 3.44 1.73
CA GLN A 60 14.25 3.58 0.80
C GLN A 60 14.86 2.22 0.43
N PRO A 61 15.45 2.06 -0.77
CA PRO A 61 16.04 0.79 -1.20
C PRO A 61 17.01 0.18 -0.19
N GLU A 62 17.79 0.99 0.51
CA GLU A 62 18.78 0.57 1.51
C GLU A 62 18.13 0.01 2.78
N GLN A 63 16.85 0.31 3.01
CA GLN A 63 16.07 -0.13 4.17
C GLN A 63 15.16 -1.34 3.86
N LEU A 64 15.11 -1.81 2.61
CA LEU A 64 14.23 -2.91 2.19
C LEU A 64 14.46 -4.18 3.01
N GLU A 65 15.71 -4.57 3.23
CA GLU A 65 16.02 -5.81 3.94
C GLU A 65 15.49 -5.77 5.39
N GLY A 66 15.70 -4.65 6.09
CA GLY A 66 15.19 -4.44 7.44
C GLY A 66 13.66 -4.42 7.49
N ALA A 67 13.03 -3.75 6.54
CA ALA A 67 11.56 -3.69 6.44
C ALA A 67 10.96 -5.07 6.19
N VAL A 68 11.51 -5.83 5.23
CA VAL A 68 11.07 -7.21 4.92
C VAL A 68 11.21 -8.11 6.14
N ARG A 69 12.36 -8.06 6.82
CA ARG A 69 12.61 -8.85 8.04
C ARG A 69 11.57 -8.54 9.12
N ARG A 70 11.28 -7.25 9.37
CA ARG A 70 10.29 -6.84 10.37
C ARG A 70 8.87 -7.26 10.01
N MET A 71 8.49 -7.16 8.74
CA MET A 71 7.21 -7.65 8.24
C MET A 71 7.08 -9.17 8.37
N GLN A 72 8.13 -9.93 8.02
CA GLN A 72 8.15 -11.39 8.16
C GLN A 72 7.97 -11.83 9.62
N MET A 73 8.71 -11.21 10.55
CA MET A 73 8.55 -11.46 11.98
C MET A 73 7.13 -11.16 12.44
N ALA A 74 6.59 -9.99 12.04
CA ALA A 74 5.23 -9.62 12.38
C ALA A 74 4.26 -10.68 11.89
N LEU A 75 4.36 -11.13 10.62
CA LEU A 75 3.50 -12.16 10.02
C LEU A 75 3.58 -13.51 10.74
N GLN A 76 4.79 -13.96 11.10
CA GLN A 76 5.02 -15.23 11.79
C GLN A 76 4.49 -15.23 13.24
N GLN A 77 4.57 -14.11 13.95
CA GLN A 77 4.13 -14.02 15.35
C GLN A 77 2.62 -14.21 15.55
N SER A 78 1.79 -13.96 14.54
CA SER A 78 0.35 -14.25 14.66
C SER A 78 -0.02 -15.67 14.27
N ALA A 79 0.91 -16.58 14.01
CA ALA A 79 0.57 -17.94 13.60
C ALA A 79 -0.24 -18.73 14.67
N GLY A 80 -0.49 -18.13 15.85
CA GLY A 80 -1.43 -18.61 16.86
C GLY A 80 -2.89 -18.14 16.70
N GLU A 81 -3.15 -17.12 15.87
CA GLU A 81 -4.49 -16.83 15.33
C GLU A 81 -4.52 -17.31 13.87
N PRO A 82 -5.64 -17.87 13.37
CA PRO A 82 -5.80 -18.20 11.97
C PRO A 82 -5.94 -16.91 11.16
N VAL A 83 -4.89 -16.10 11.10
CA VAL A 83 -4.71 -15.15 10.00
C VAL A 83 -4.48 -16.03 8.79
N ALA A 84 -5.59 -16.29 8.10
CA ALA A 84 -5.68 -17.11 6.92
C ALA A 84 -4.42 -16.95 6.07
N THR A 85 -3.66 -18.02 5.96
CA THR A 85 -2.49 -18.13 5.08
C THR A 85 -2.85 -17.91 3.61
N THR A 86 -4.14 -17.75 3.32
CA THR A 86 -4.75 -17.41 2.06
C THR A 86 -5.72 -16.25 2.25
N ILE A 87 -5.39 -15.08 1.70
CA ILE A 87 -6.38 -14.01 1.51
C ILE A 87 -7.05 -14.30 0.18
N ASP A 88 -8.33 -14.67 0.24
CA ASP A 88 -9.15 -14.84 -0.96
C ASP A 88 -9.61 -13.45 -1.44
N VAL A 89 -9.22 -13.10 -2.66
CA VAL A 89 -9.60 -11.84 -3.33
C VAL A 89 -10.26 -12.19 -4.64
N GLN A 90 -11.51 -11.75 -4.82
CA GLN A 90 -12.22 -11.84 -6.09
C GLN A 90 -12.14 -10.50 -6.81
N LEU A 91 -11.87 -10.50 -8.11
CA LEU A 91 -11.85 -9.28 -8.93
C LEU A 91 -13.04 -9.30 -9.89
N ASP A 92 -14.24 -9.43 -9.33
CA ASP A 92 -15.49 -9.67 -10.05
C ASP A 92 -16.32 -8.39 -10.30
N SER A 93 -15.88 -7.28 -9.72
CA SER A 93 -16.60 -6.00 -9.74
C SER A 93 -15.73 -4.89 -10.32
N THR A 94 -16.37 -3.94 -11.02
CA THR A 94 -15.69 -2.81 -11.66
C THR A 94 -16.05 -1.49 -10.99
N GLY A 95 -15.04 -0.69 -10.67
CA GLY A 95 -15.18 0.69 -10.21
C GLY A 95 -14.57 1.69 -11.19
N VAL A 96 -14.88 2.98 -11.02
CA VAL A 96 -14.30 4.06 -11.82
C VAL A 96 -13.86 5.20 -10.92
N PHE A 97 -12.59 5.58 -11.01
CA PHE A 97 -12.10 6.86 -10.50
C PHE A 97 -12.24 7.91 -11.60
N GLN A 98 -13.11 8.90 -11.38
CA GLN A 98 -13.26 10.03 -12.28
C GLN A 98 -12.24 11.11 -11.93
N GLN A 99 -11.37 11.44 -12.89
CA GLN A 99 -10.48 12.61 -12.81
C GLN A 99 -10.86 13.61 -13.90
N ARG A 100 -10.47 14.88 -13.73
CA ARG A 100 -10.91 16.00 -14.61
C ARG A 100 -10.65 15.80 -16.11
N ARG A 101 -9.72 14.91 -16.50
CA ARG A 101 -9.35 14.66 -17.91
C ARG A 101 -9.36 13.18 -18.30
N GLU A 102 -9.42 12.26 -17.35
CA GLU A 102 -9.25 10.82 -17.58
C GLU A 102 -10.10 10.04 -16.58
N ASN A 103 -10.62 8.89 -17.00
CA ASN A 103 -11.30 7.95 -16.11
C ASN A 103 -10.42 6.71 -15.96
N THR A 104 -10.16 6.30 -14.72
CA THR A 104 -9.46 5.03 -14.45
C THR A 104 -10.49 3.99 -14.05
N VAL A 105 -10.64 2.96 -14.89
CA VAL A 105 -11.45 1.77 -14.56
C VAL A 105 -10.57 0.79 -13.79
N PHE A 106 -11.08 0.27 -12.68
CA PHE A 106 -10.36 -0.69 -11.85
C PHE A 106 -11.27 -1.86 -11.46
N LEU A 107 -10.65 -3.03 -11.24
CA LEU A 107 -11.33 -4.19 -10.69
C LEU A 107 -11.18 -4.22 -9.17
N HIS A 108 -12.20 -4.66 -8.46
CA HIS A 108 -12.19 -4.84 -7.01
C HIS A 108 -13.04 -6.05 -6.61
N ASP A 109 -12.91 -6.45 -5.34
CA ASP A 109 -13.78 -7.45 -4.72
C ASP A 109 -15.13 -6.83 -4.43
N GLY A 110 -16.20 -7.41 -4.98
CA GLY A 110 -17.57 -6.99 -4.72
C GLY A 110 -18.06 -7.36 -3.31
N ARG A 111 -17.32 -8.22 -2.60
CA ARG A 111 -17.64 -8.65 -1.24
C ARG A 111 -17.07 -7.66 -0.23
N GLU A 112 -17.75 -7.53 0.92
CA GLU A 112 -17.28 -6.68 2.02
C GLU A 112 -16.21 -7.41 2.85
N VAL A 113 -15.05 -7.68 2.24
CA VAL A 113 -13.93 -8.40 2.84
C VAL A 113 -12.83 -7.44 3.30
N ASN A 114 -12.59 -7.40 4.62
CA ASN A 114 -11.55 -6.55 5.21
C ASN A 114 -10.18 -7.24 5.36
N GLY A 115 -9.98 -8.42 4.74
CA GLY A 115 -8.76 -9.21 4.88
C GLY A 115 -7.51 -8.45 4.42
N LEU A 116 -7.60 -7.80 3.26
CA LEU A 116 -6.50 -7.02 2.70
C LEU A 116 -6.20 -5.75 3.53
N GLU A 117 -7.24 -5.09 4.04
CA GLU A 117 -7.10 -3.93 4.92
C GLU A 117 -6.43 -4.30 6.25
N LYS A 118 -6.86 -5.41 6.85
CA LYS A 118 -6.24 -5.96 8.08
C LYS A 118 -4.78 -6.32 7.86
N LEU A 119 -4.46 -6.97 6.73
CA LEU A 119 -3.08 -7.28 6.37
C LEU A 119 -2.26 -6.00 6.23
N ARG A 120 -2.76 -5.01 5.47
CA ARG A 120 -2.08 -3.72 5.29
C ARG A 120 -1.85 -3.00 6.62
N ALA A 121 -2.87 -2.88 7.46
CA ALA A 121 -2.79 -2.21 8.76
C ALA A 121 -1.73 -2.87 9.65
N ARG A 122 -1.68 -4.21 9.65
CA ARG A 122 -0.69 -4.97 10.40
C ARG A 122 0.73 -4.77 9.89
N LEU A 123 0.95 -4.78 8.57
CA LEU A 123 2.27 -4.53 7.99
C LEU A 123 2.75 -3.10 8.26
N LEU A 124 1.85 -2.11 8.22
CA LEU A 124 2.15 -0.73 8.61
C LEU A 124 2.50 -0.61 10.10
N ALA A 125 1.73 -1.27 10.97
CA ALA A 125 2.04 -1.32 12.40
C ALA A 125 3.41 -1.96 12.66
N ALA A 126 3.73 -3.04 11.93
CA ALA A 126 5.04 -3.68 12.00
C ALA A 126 6.17 -2.72 11.61
N LEU A 127 5.97 -1.87 10.62
CA LEU A 127 6.96 -0.86 10.20
C LEU A 127 7.06 0.35 11.16
N GLY A 128 6.29 0.37 12.25
CA GLY A 128 6.29 1.46 13.21
C GLY A 128 5.55 2.71 12.72
N THR A 129 4.79 2.61 11.63
CA THR A 129 3.91 3.69 11.20
C THR A 129 2.61 3.59 11.98
N SER A 130 2.60 4.11 13.21
CA SER A 130 1.34 4.48 13.87
C SER A 130 0.74 5.67 13.11
N SER A 131 -0.58 5.70 12.92
CA SER A 131 -1.36 6.75 12.25
C SER A 131 -1.30 8.13 12.95
N GLN A 132 -0.11 8.61 13.29
CA GLN A 132 0.10 9.95 13.80
C GLN A 132 0.73 10.80 12.70
N SER A 133 0.00 11.87 12.36
CA SER A 133 0.39 13.02 11.53
C SER A 133 -0.06 12.98 10.06
N GLN A 134 -1.37 12.97 9.84
CA GLN A 134 -1.98 13.81 8.80
C GLN A 134 -2.96 14.79 9.47
N SER A 135 -2.42 15.86 10.07
CA SER A 135 -3.21 17.03 10.45
C SER A 135 -2.29 18.23 10.70
N GLN A 136 -1.84 18.84 9.61
CA GLN A 136 -1.47 20.25 9.44
C GLN A 136 -1.27 20.40 7.92
N SER A 137 -2.12 21.06 7.14
CA SER A 137 -2.46 22.47 7.27
C SER A 137 -3.70 22.77 6.42
N GLN A 138 -4.82 23.16 7.03
CA GLN A 138 -5.84 23.98 6.37
C GLN A 138 -6.78 24.53 7.46
N ASP A 139 -6.50 25.75 7.93
CA ASP A 139 -7.49 26.77 8.29
C ASP A 139 -6.78 27.93 8.98
N LYS A 140 -6.12 28.72 8.15
CA LYS A 140 -5.99 30.16 8.32
C LYS A 140 -6.06 30.77 6.92
N ASP A 141 -7.26 31.05 6.45
CA ASP A 141 -7.47 32.38 5.89
C ASP A 141 -8.93 32.79 6.08
N ASP A 142 -9.08 33.71 7.01
CA ASP A 142 -10.31 34.39 7.32
C ASP A 142 -10.57 35.40 6.18
N SER A 143 -11.71 35.24 5.52
CA SER A 143 -12.60 36.36 5.24
C SER A 143 -11.98 37.64 4.64
N HIS A 144 -11.81 37.71 3.32
CA HIS A 144 -11.94 38.99 2.60
C HIS A 144 -12.70 38.86 1.27
N GLN A 145 -14.01 39.07 1.39
CA GLN A 145 -14.85 39.94 0.56
C GLN A 145 -14.86 39.75 -0.97
N LEU A 146 -15.98 39.17 -1.39
CA LEU A 146 -16.78 39.59 -2.56
C LEU A 146 -16.71 41.10 -2.83
N ARG A 147 -16.13 41.47 -3.98
CA ARG A 147 -16.36 42.66 -4.84
C ARG A 147 -15.37 42.48 -6.01
N GLY A 148 -15.70 42.48 -7.29
CA GLY A 148 -16.84 42.94 -8.06
C GLY A 148 -16.28 43.59 -9.33
N ARG A 149 -16.83 43.24 -10.52
CA ARG A 149 -16.62 43.88 -11.84
C ARG A 149 -15.19 43.76 -12.42
N ARG A 150 -14.96 43.53 -13.72
CA ARG A 150 -15.75 43.64 -14.95
C ARG A 150 -15.46 42.44 -15.85
#